data_AF-A0A0T9RPS4-F1
#
_entry.id   AF-A0A0T9RPS4-F1
#
_cell.length_a   1.000
_cell.length_b   1.000
_cell.length_c   1.000
_cell.angle_alpha   90.00
_cell.angle_beta   90.00
_cell.angle_gamma   90.00
#
_symmetry.space_group_name_H-M   'P 1'
#
loop_
_entity.id
_entity.type
_entity.pdbx_description
1 polymer ?
#
loop_
_entity_poly.entity_id
_entity_poly.type
_entity_poly.pdbx_seq_one_letter_code
_entity_poly.pdbx_strand_id
1 'polypeptide(L)' 'MRKAMAYSLNQWLHLVGYCEDGRLNISNVLDENAIRPFAIGRKAWLFADSSQGANASATCYSLIVTAKANNLEPYA' A
#
# COMPACT_ATOMS: atom_id res chain seq x y z
N MET A 1 19.49 10.68 11.64
CA MET A 1 19.09 11.92 10.92
C MET A 1 19.66 11.99 9.50
N ARG A 2 20.99 11.95 9.31
CA ARG A 2 21.60 12.06 7.95
C ARG A 2 21.02 11.08 6.91
N LYS A 3 20.79 9.81 7.27
CA LYS A 3 20.21 8.80 6.37
C LYS A 3 18.78 9.12 5.92
N ALA A 4 17.93 9.60 6.83
CA ALA A 4 16.55 9.97 6.49
C ALA A 4 16.51 11.19 5.57
N MET A 5 17.32 12.22 5.86
CA MET A 5 17.42 13.40 5.00
C MET A 5 17.95 13.05 3.61
N ALA A 6 19.00 12.22 3.52
CA ALA A 6 19.51 11.75 2.24
C ALA A 6 18.48 10.93 1.47
N TYR A 7 17.70 10.08 2.15
CA TYR A 7 16.61 9.33 1.52
C TYR A 7 15.52 10.24 0.98
N SER A 8 15.05 11.22 1.76
CA SER A 8 14.05 12.19 1.31
C SER A 8 14.53 13.00 0.11
N LEU A 9 15.78 13.44 0.11
CA LEU A 9 16.37 14.17 -1.02
C LEU A 9 16.46 13.29 -2.28
N ASN A 10 16.85 12.03 -2.13
CA ASN A 10 16.90 11.08 -3.25
C ASN A 10 15.53 10.75 -3.84
N GLN A 11 14.45 10.93 -3.07
CA GLN A 11 13.07 10.69 -3.50
C GLN A 11 12.31 11.98 -3.85
N TRP A 12 12.99 13.14 -3.85
CA TRP A 12 12.36 14.44 -4.02
C TRP A 12 11.50 14.53 -5.29
N LEU A 13 11.98 13.98 -6.41
CA LEU A 13 11.25 13.94 -7.68
C LEU A 13 9.86 13.28 -7.53
N HIS A 14 9.77 12.16 -6.81
CA HIS A 14 8.50 11.47 -6.57
C HIS A 14 7.62 12.24 -5.58
N LEU A 15 8.22 12.85 -4.56
CA LEU A 15 7.49 13.61 -3.54
C LEU A 15 6.81 14.86 -4.10
N VAL A 16 7.38 15.50 -5.13
CA VAL A 16 6.81 16.69 -5.78
C VAL A 16 5.99 16.39 -7.03
N GLY A 17 5.86 15.12 -7.44
CA GLY A 17 5.14 14.74 -8.65
C GLY A 17 3.66 15.19 -8.67
N TYR A 18 3.04 15.34 -7.49
CA TYR A 18 1.68 15.89 -7.38
C TYR A 18 1.55 17.35 -7.84
N CYS A 19 2.66 18.10 -7.90
CA CYS A 19 2.68 19.45 -8.47
C CYS A 19 2.57 19.43 -10.00
N GLU A 20 2.94 18.33 -10.65
CA GLU A 20 2.92 18.16 -12.11
C GLU A 20 1.61 17.50 -12.58
N ASP A 21 1.03 16.59 -11.79
CA ASP A 21 -0.25 15.94 -12.07
C ASP A 21 -1.23 16.08 -10.89
N GLY A 22 -2.27 16.90 -11.09
CA GLY A 22 -3.33 17.13 -10.10
C GLY A 22 -4.23 15.92 -9.80
N ARG A 23 -4.05 14.80 -10.51
CA ARG A 23 -4.71 13.52 -10.19
C ARG A 23 -4.01 12.79 -9.04
N LEU A 24 -2.76 13.14 -8.75
CA LEU A 24 -1.99 12.55 -7.66
C LEU A 24 -2.32 13.25 -6.33
N ASN A 25 -2.51 12.45 -5.29
CA ASN A 25 -2.70 12.98 -3.94
C ASN A 25 -1.36 13.32 -3.29
N ILE A 26 -1.29 14.47 -2.61
CA ILE A 26 -0.12 14.86 -1.80
C ILE A 26 0.14 13.89 -0.63
N SER A 27 -0.90 13.18 -0.20
CA SER A 27 -0.86 12.25 0.93
C SER A 27 -1.18 10.83 0.47
N ASN A 28 -0.46 9.87 1.05
CA ASN A 28 -0.65 8.43 0.89
C ASN A 28 -1.66 7.85 1.90
N VAL A 29 -2.44 8.68 2.62
CA VAL A 29 -3.34 8.21 3.70
C VAL A 29 -4.33 7.14 3.23
N LEU A 30 -4.77 7.22 1.97
CA LEU A 30 -5.69 6.25 1.37
C LEU A 30 -5.01 4.88 1.24
N ASP A 31 -3.78 4.84 0.74
CA ASP A 31 -2.99 3.62 0.59
C ASP A 31 -2.63 3.02 1.95
N GLU A 32 -2.25 3.86 2.91
CA GLU A 32 -1.96 3.42 4.28
C GLU A 32 -3.19 2.80 4.96
N ASN A 33 -4.36 3.40 4.77
CA ASN A 33 -5.61 2.84 5.28
C ASN A 33 -6.00 1.54 4.56
N ALA A 34 -5.73 1.43 3.26
CA ALA A 34 -5.99 0.22 2.49
C ALA A 34 -5.13 -0.98 2.95
N ILE A 35 -3.86 -0.75 3.28
CA ILE A 35 -2.95 -1.82 3.76
C ILE A 35 -3.07 -2.08 5.26
N ARG A 36 -3.61 -1.15 6.05
CA ARG A 36 -3.71 -1.26 7.52
C ARG A 36 -4.37 -2.57 8.00
N PRO A 37 -5.50 -3.05 7.45
CA PRO A 37 -6.11 -4.31 7.86
C PRO A 37 -5.17 -5.51 7.68
N PHE A 38 -4.41 -5.54 6.58
CA PHE A 38 -3.41 -6.57 6.31
C PHE A 38 -2.25 -6.49 7.33
N ALA A 39 -1.73 -5.29 7.58
CA ALA A 39 -0.62 -5.06 8.52
C ALA A 39 -0.99 -5.34 9.99
N ILE A 40 -2.26 -5.20 10.37
CA ILE A 40 -2.78 -5.59 11.68
C ILE A 40 -3.03 -7.11 11.71
N GLY A 41 -3.67 -7.66 10.68
CA GLY A 41 -4.02 -9.07 10.56
C GLY A 41 -2.82 -10.00 10.61
N ARG A 42 -1.66 -9.59 10.08
CA ARG A 42 -0.42 -10.39 10.13
C ARG A 42 -0.02 -10.85 11.54
N LYS A 43 -0.35 -10.08 12.59
CA LYS A 43 -0.05 -10.47 13.98
C LYS A 43 -0.93 -11.63 14.46
N ALA A 44 -2.09 -11.84 13.85
CA ALA A 44 -3.02 -12.91 14.18
C ALA A 44 -2.78 -14.19 13.35
N TRP A 45 -1.97 -14.11 12.30
CA TRP A 45 -1.67 -15.25 11.42
C TRP A 45 -0.52 -16.10 11.99
N LEU A 46 -0.78 -16.75 13.12
CA LEU A 46 0.20 -17.56 13.89
C LEU A 46 0.82 -18.72 13.11
N PHE A 47 0.24 -19.14 11.99
CA PHE A 47 0.70 -20.27 11.16
C PHE A 47 0.97 -19.91 9.69
N ALA A 48 0.90 -18.63 9.32
CA ALA A 48 1.19 -18.17 7.96
C ALA A 48 2.64 -17.68 7.85
N ASP A 49 3.60 -18.60 7.86
CA ASP A 49 5.03 -18.28 7.86
C ASP A 49 5.74 -18.62 6.54
N SER A 50 4.99 -18.98 5.50
CA SER A 50 5.58 -19.25 4.18
C SER A 50 5.58 -18.01 3.28
N SER A 51 6.71 -17.77 2.61
CA SER A 51 6.83 -16.71 1.60
C SER A 51 5.83 -16.87 0.46
N GLN A 52 5.54 -18.12 0.07
CA GLN A 52 4.50 -18.43 -0.92
C GLN A 52 3.10 -18.04 -0.42
N GLY A 53 2.75 -18.37 0.83
CA GLY A 53 1.47 -17.98 1.43
C GLY A 53 1.31 -16.46 1.56
N ALA A 54 2.41 -15.77 1.88
CA ALA A 54 2.43 -14.30 1.92
C ALA A 54 2.19 -13.69 0.52
N ASN A 55 2.85 -14.21 -0.52
CA ASN A 55 2.65 -13.75 -1.90
C ASN A 55 1.24 -14.03 -2.42
N ALA A 56 0.70 -15.22 -2.17
CA ALA A 56 -0.66 -15.56 -2.54
C ALA A 56 -1.67 -14.63 -1.84
N SER A 57 -1.49 -14.40 -0.54
CA SER A 57 -2.34 -13.48 0.23
C SER A 57 -2.24 -12.04 -0.29
N ALA A 58 -1.02 -11.55 -0.54
CA ALA A 58 -0.80 -10.21 -1.10
C ALA A 58 -1.49 -10.05 -2.47
N THR A 59 -1.46 -11.08 -3.31
CA THR A 59 -2.12 -11.07 -4.62
C THR A 59 -3.65 -10.99 -4.47
N CYS A 60 -4.25 -11.83 -3.62
CA CYS A 60 -5.69 -11.79 -3.36
C CYS A 60 -6.14 -10.44 -2.76
N TYR A 61 -5.41 -9.91 -1.78
CA TYR A 61 -5.70 -8.60 -1.20
C TYR A 61 -5.57 -7.48 -2.24
N SER A 62 -4.56 -7.53 -3.10
CA SER A 62 -4.37 -6.52 -4.15
C SER A 62 -5.55 -6.50 -5.12
N LEU A 63 -6.06 -7.67 -5.52
CA LEU A 63 -7.25 -7.78 -6.37
C LEU A 63 -8.50 -7.21 -5.68
N ILE A 64 -8.75 -7.58 -4.43
CA ILE A 64 -9.91 -7.12 -3.66
C ILE A 64 -9.87 -5.60 -3.45
N VAL A 65 -8.72 -5.05 -3.05
CA VAL A 65 -8.55 -3.61 -2.82
C VAL A 65 -8.68 -2.84 -4.14
N THR A 66 -8.16 -3.37 -5.24
CA THR A 66 -8.33 -2.77 -6.57
C THR A 66 -9.79 -2.77 -7.02
N ALA A 67 -10.53 -3.85 -6.81
CA ALA A 67 -11.97 -3.91 -7.09
C ALA A 67 -12.74 -2.85 -6.29
N LYS A 68 -12.48 -2.76 -4.98
CA LYS A 68 -13.07 -1.73 -4.11
C LYS A 68 -12.72 -0.30 -4.55
N ALA A 69 -11.48 -0.06 -4.95
CA ALA A 69 -11.04 1.26 -5.45
C ALA A 69 -11.75 1.66 -6.75
N ASN A 70 -12.21 0.69 -7.54
CA ASN A 70 -13.00 0.91 -8.76
C ASN A 70 -14.52 0.83 -8.52
N ASN A 71 -14.99 0.84 -7.27
CA ASN A 71 -16.40 0.70 -6.89
C ASN A 71 -17.07 -0.60 -7.40
N LEU A 72 -16.28 -1.66 -7.56
CA LEU A 72 -16.78 -2.99 -7.92
C LEU A 72 -16.97 -3.80 -6.63
N GLU A 73 -18.13 -4.45 -6.50
CA GLU A 73 -18.37 -5.39 -5.39
C GLU A 73 -17.58 -6.68 -5.62
N PRO A 74 -16.59 -7.03 -4.77
CA PRO A 74 -15.78 -8.23 -4.95
C PRO A 74 -16.52 -9.54 -4.62
N TYR A 75 -17.74 -9.42 -4.10
CA TYR A 75 -18.57 -10.52 -3.58
C TYR A 75 -19.82 -10.79 -4.45
N ALA A 76 -20.02 -10.03 -5.53
CA ALA A 76 -21.17 -10.16 -6.41
C ALA A 76 -21.11 -11.43 -7.29
#